data_AF-A0A3D5SXJ1-F1
#
_entry.id   AF-A0A3D5SXJ1-F1
#
_cell.length_a   1.000
_cell.length_b   1.000
_cell.length_c   1.000
_cell.angle_alpha   90.00
_cell.angle_beta   90.00
_cell.angle_gamma   90.00
#
_symmetry.space_group_name_H-M   'P 1'
#
loop_
_entity.id
_entity.type
_entity.pdbx_description
1 polymer ?
#
loop_
_entity_poly.entity_id
_entity_poly.type
_entity_poly.pdbx_seq_one_letter_code
_entity_poly.pdbx_strand_id
1 'polypeptide(L)' 'TSHPEAGLGRWTDAQIKRAITQGISRDGHPLQPPMGFFWYSGLKEADLDAIVAWLRTLPAAE' A
#
# COMPACT_ATOMS: atom_id res chain seq x y z
N THR A 1 7.58 3.48 3.26
CA THR A 1 8.57 4.56 3.46
C THR A 1 8.46 5.55 2.33
N SER A 2 8.86 6.80 2.54
CA SER A 2 8.75 7.85 1.51
C SER A 2 9.80 7.78 0.40
N HIS A 3 10.61 6.70 0.37
CA HIS A 3 11.61 6.51 -0.67
C HIS A 3 10.92 6.38 -2.05
N PRO A 4 11.35 7.14 -3.08
CA PRO A 4 10.68 7.15 -4.38
C PRO A 4 10.82 5.83 -5.14
N GLU A 5 11.95 5.13 -4.98
CA GLU A 5 12.28 3.92 -5.74
C GLU A 5 11.99 2.62 -4.99
N ALA A 6 12.67 2.42 -3.86
CA ALA A 6 12.50 1.27 -2.97
C ALA A 6 11.25 1.34 -2.07
N GLY A 7 10.52 2.46 -2.07
CA GLY A 7 9.39 2.70 -1.19
C GLY A 7 8.10 3.08 -1.91
N LEU A 8 7.20 3.73 -1.16
CA LEU A 8 5.88 4.14 -1.65
C LEU A 8 5.85 5.60 -2.15
N GLY A 9 7.02 6.25 -2.26
CA GLY A 9 7.10 7.68 -2.60
C GLY A 9 6.46 8.05 -3.94
N ARG A 10 6.51 7.15 -4.93
CA ARG A 10 5.86 7.34 -6.25
C ARG A 10 4.48 6.71 -6.39
N TRP A 11 3.96 6.07 -5.34
CA TRP A 11 2.65 5.42 -5.39
C TRP A 11 1.57 6.46 -5.11
N THR A 12 0.40 6.33 -5.73
CA THR A 12 -0.80 7.09 -5.34
C THR A 12 -1.49 6.41 -4.17
N ASP A 13 -2.30 7.15 -3.42
CA ASP A 13 -3.06 6.59 -2.30
C ASP A 13 -3.97 5.45 -2.75
N ALA A 14 -4.64 5.61 -3.91
CA ALA A 14 -5.46 4.55 -4.50
C ALA A 14 -4.65 3.30 -4.84
N GLN A 15 -3.42 3.44 -5.34
CA GLN A 15 -2.55 2.29 -5.63
C GLN A 15 -2.14 1.56 -4.34
N ILE A 16 -1.87 2.30 -3.26
CA ILE A 16 -1.54 1.71 -1.95
C ILE A 16 -2.74 0.94 -1.39
N LYS A 17 -3.93 1.56 -1.39
CA LYS A 17 -5.18 0.90 -0.95
C LYS A 17 -5.43 -0.38 -1.74
N ARG A 18 -5.28 -0.33 -3.07
CA ARG A 18 -5.47 -1.48 -3.97
C ARG A 18 -4.47 -2.61 -3.69
N ALA A 19 -3.22 -2.28 -3.42
CA ALA A 19 -2.22 -3.28 -3.04
C ALA A 19 -2.56 -3.99 -1.72
N ILE A 20 -3.08 -3.24 -0.74
CA ILE A 20 -3.47 -3.78 0.57
C ILE A 20 -4.69 -4.70 0.46
N THR A 21 -5.74 -4.27 -0.24
CA THR A 21 -7.05 -4.97 -0.24
C THR A 21 -7.18 -6.01 -1.35
N GLN A 22 -6.53 -5.79 -2.49
CA GLN A 22 -6.67 -6.64 -3.68
C GLN A 22 -5.38 -7.35 -4.06
N GLY A 23 -4.25 -7.04 -3.41
CA GLY A 23 -2.97 -7.64 -3.75
C GLY A 23 -2.49 -7.25 -5.14
N ILE A 24 -2.81 -6.05 -5.64
CA ILE A 24 -2.39 -5.59 -6.96
C ILE A 24 -1.32 -4.51 -6.81
N SER A 25 -0.16 -4.75 -7.40
CA SER A 25 0.97 -3.81 -7.41
C SER A 25 0.65 -2.50 -8.16
N ARG A 26 1.55 -1.51 -8.06
CA ARG A 26 1.47 -0.22 -8.77
C ARG A 26 1.31 -0.40 -10.28
N ASP A 27 2.09 -1.31 -10.86
CA ASP A 27 2.14 -1.68 -12.28
C ASP A 27 1.07 -2.72 -12.68
N GLY A 28 0.19 -3.11 -11.74
CA GLY A 28 -0.98 -3.93 -12.04
C GLY A 28 -0.77 -5.44 -11.97
N HIS A 29 0.45 -5.92 -11.73
CA HIS A 29 0.67 -7.35 -11.52
C HIS A 29 0.18 -7.80 -10.13
N PRO A 30 -0.26 -9.06 -9.97
CA PRO A 30 -0.63 -9.61 -8.67
C PRO A 30 0.60 -9.79 -7.75
N LEU A 31 0.51 -9.25 -6.54
CA LEU A 31 1.48 -9.48 -5.48
C LEU A 31 1.48 -10.95 -5.10
N GLN A 32 2.68 -11.53 -5.06
CA GLN A 32 2.87 -12.95 -4.80
C GLN A 32 2.78 -13.27 -3.29
N PRO A 33 2.37 -14.49 -2.91
CA PRO A 33 2.48 -14.97 -1.54
C PRO A 33 3.92 -14.79 -1.00
N PRO A 34 4.10 -14.40 0.28
CA PRO A 34 3.14 -14.42 1.38
C PRO A 34 2.34 -13.11 1.59
N MET A 35 2.15 -12.27 0.57
CA MET A 35 1.31 -11.08 0.73
C MET A 35 -0.14 -11.44 1.11
N GLY A 36 -0.51 -11.17 2.36
CA GLY A 36 -1.80 -11.55 2.96
C GLY A 36 -2.96 -10.60 2.64
N PHE A 37 -3.11 -10.13 1.40
CA PHE A 37 -4.16 -9.14 1.03
C PHE A 37 -5.57 -9.63 1.37
N PHE A 38 -5.81 -10.95 1.33
CA PHE A 38 -7.10 -11.55 1.66
C PHE A 38 -7.59 -11.15 3.07
N TRP A 39 -6.68 -11.07 4.03
CA TRP A 39 -7.00 -10.69 5.42
C TRP A 39 -7.39 -9.23 5.57
N TYR A 40 -6.95 -8.37 4.65
CA TYR A 40 -7.19 -6.93 4.67
C TYR A 40 -8.30 -6.47 3.72
N SER A 41 -8.87 -7.40 2.94
CA SER A 41 -9.93 -7.11 1.96
C SER A 41 -11.19 -6.49 2.56
N GLY A 42 -11.47 -6.75 3.85
CA GLY A 42 -12.62 -6.24 4.59
C GLY A 42 -12.39 -4.94 5.38
N LEU A 43 -11.22 -4.29 5.25
CA LEU A 43 -10.97 -3.02 5.94
C LEU A 43 -11.93 -1.93 5.45
N LYS A 44 -12.40 -1.09 6.38
CA LYS A 44 -13.22 0.08 6.04
C LYS A 44 -12.36 1.11 5.32
N GLU A 45 -12.99 1.90 4.47
CA GLU A 45 -12.31 2.96 3.71
C GLU A 45 -11.60 3.97 4.63
N ALA A 46 -12.24 4.36 5.74
CA ALA A 46 -11.65 5.27 6.72
C ALA A 46 -10.36 4.71 7.38
N ASP A 47 -10.32 3.40 7.66
CA ASP A 47 -9.12 2.76 8.22
C ASP A 47 -8.00 2.69 7.17
N LEU A 48 -8.35 2.42 5.92
CA LEU A 48 -7.40 2.46 4.81
C LEU A 48 -6.83 3.86 4.59
N ASP A 49 -7.65 4.90 4.68
CA ASP A 49 -7.19 6.29 4.62
C ASP A 49 -6.24 6.62 5.76
N ALA A 50 -6.55 6.20 6.98
CA ALA A 50 -5.67 6.41 8.13
C ALA A 50 -4.32 5.68 7.97
N ILE A 51 -4.33 4.43 7.46
CA ILE A 51 -3.11 3.66 7.17
C ILE A 51 -2.27 4.38 6.13
N VAL A 52 -2.88 4.81 5.02
CA VAL A 52 -2.17 5.54 3.95
C VAL A 52 -1.58 6.84 4.48
N ALA A 53 -2.36 7.63 5.22
CA ALA A 53 -1.89 8.87 5.84
C ALA A 53 -0.67 8.62 6.74
N TRP A 54 -0.72 7.59 7.59
CA TRP A 54 0.42 7.21 8.43
C TRP A 54 1.63 6.78 7.60
N LEU A 55 1.45 5.95 6.56
CA LEU A 55 2.54 5.51 5.68
C LEU A 55 3.26 6.69 5.00
N ARG A 56 2.55 7.80 4.72
CA ARG A 56 3.12 9.04 4.16
C ARG A 56 3.97 9.81 5.17
N THR A 57 3.73 9.64 6.47
CA THR A 57 4.55 10.28 7.51
C THR A 57 5.90 9.59 7.71
N LEU A 58 6.04 8.35 7.24
CA LEU A 58 7.26 7.58 7.44
C LEU A 58 8.42 8.18 6.62
N PRO A 59 9.62 8.31 7.22
CA PRO A 59 10.80 8.73 6.48
C PRO A 59 11.11 7.74 5.35
N ALA A 60 11.92 8.20 4.39
CA ALA A 60 12.53 7.27 3.44
C ALA A 60 13.42 6.30 4.23
N ALA A 61 13.24 5.00 4.02
CA ALA A 61 14.22 4.02 4.46
C ALA A 61 15.27 3.91 3.37
N GLU A 62 16.52 3.78 3.79
CA GLU A 62 17.68 3.48 2.94
C GLU A 62 17.63 2.05 2.38
#